data_AF-A0A532AQR8-F1
#
_entry.id   AF-A0A532AQR8-F1
#
_cell.length_a   1.000
_cell.length_b   1.000
_cell.length_c   1.000
_cell.angle_alpha   90.00
_cell.angle_beta   90.00
_cell.angle_gamma   90.00
#
_symmetry.space_group_name_H-M   'P 1'
#
loop_
_entity.id
_entity.type
_entity.pdbx_description
1 polymer ?
#
loop_
_entity_poly.entity_id
_entity_poly.type
_entity_poly.pdbx_seq_one_letter_code
_entity_poly.pdbx_strand_id
1 'polypeptide(L)'
;ALAFAALSLPAPASALRGATRNLAEELDRQILPDGGHISRNPMTVLEILADLLPLRQTYANQAETPPAALIGAIDRMLPALRFFRHQDGSLARFNGMGATIHDRIASILHHDDTAGAPLLHAPHSGYERLSMGGVTVIADTGSPPPVDVSNAAHAGCLAFELSSGRQH
;
A
#
# COMPACT_ATOMS: atom_id res chain seq x y z
N ALA A 1 -13.26 -0.95 8.65
CA ALA A 1 -14.13 -1.02 9.85
C ALA A 1 -15.42 -1.83 9.65
N LEU A 2 -16.31 -1.48 8.72
CA LEU A 2 -17.62 -2.17 8.58
C LEU A 2 -17.51 -3.67 8.25
N ALA A 3 -16.59 -4.06 7.34
CA ALA A 3 -16.36 -5.47 7.02
C ALA A 3 -15.85 -6.26 8.23
N PHE A 4 -14.89 -5.72 9.00
CA PHE A 4 -14.43 -6.31 10.25
C PHE A 4 -15.57 -6.50 11.26
N ALA A 5 -16.38 -5.47 11.47
CA ALA A 5 -17.50 -5.52 12.41
C ALA A 5 -18.53 -6.57 11.98
N ALA A 6 -18.88 -6.63 10.70
CA ALA A 6 -19.82 -7.60 10.17
C ALA A 6 -19.32 -9.05 10.25
N LEU A 7 -18.01 -9.27 10.23
CA LEU A 7 -17.39 -10.60 10.43
C LEU A 7 -17.22 -10.98 11.90
N SER A 8 -16.99 -10.00 12.78
CA SER A 8 -16.57 -10.28 14.17
C SER A 8 -17.70 -10.19 15.19
N LEU A 9 -18.83 -9.58 14.82
CA LEU A 9 -19.99 -9.39 15.69
C LEU A 9 -21.20 -10.14 15.12
N PRO A 10 -22.20 -10.46 15.96
CA PRO A 10 -23.49 -10.94 15.48
C PRO A 10 -24.12 -9.90 14.53
N ALA A 11 -24.00 -10.14 13.23
CA ALA A 11 -24.51 -9.28 12.18
C ALA A 11 -25.39 -10.07 11.20
N PRO A 12 -26.43 -9.46 10.63
CA PRO A 12 -27.22 -10.14 9.62
C PRO A 12 -26.38 -10.37 8.37
N ALA A 13 -26.56 -11.52 7.70
CA ALA A 13 -25.80 -11.87 6.50
C ALA A 13 -25.89 -10.82 5.37
N SER A 14 -26.99 -10.05 5.32
CA SER A 14 -27.13 -8.92 4.39
C SER A 14 -26.16 -7.78 4.68
N ALA A 15 -25.84 -7.52 5.95
CA ALA A 15 -24.85 -6.51 6.34
C ALA A 15 -23.44 -6.95 5.95
N LEU A 16 -23.08 -8.22 6.15
CA LEU A 16 -21.79 -8.76 5.71
C LEU A 16 -21.63 -8.65 4.18
N ARG A 17 -22.64 -9.08 3.42
CA ARG A 17 -22.63 -8.93 1.95
C ARG A 17 -22.51 -7.47 1.51
N GLY A 18 -23.23 -6.56 2.16
CA GLY A 18 -23.16 -5.14 1.88
C GLY A 18 -21.78 -4.55 2.16
N ALA A 19 -21.21 -4.84 3.33
CA ALA A 19 -19.88 -4.36 3.71
C ALA A 19 -18.78 -4.93 2.81
N THR A 20 -18.89 -6.21 2.43
CA THR A 20 -17.95 -6.89 1.53
C THR A 20 -17.95 -6.26 0.15
N ARG A 21 -19.14 -6.00 -0.42
CA ARG A 21 -19.29 -5.37 -1.73
C ARG A 21 -18.74 -3.94 -1.72
N ASN A 22 -19.12 -3.12 -0.74
CA ASN A 22 -18.66 -1.74 -0.66
C ASN A 22 -17.13 -1.68 -0.46
N LEU A 23 -16.54 -2.61 0.31
CA LEU A 23 -15.09 -2.71 0.44
C LEU A 23 -14.44 -3.03 -0.90
N ALA A 24 -14.96 -4.01 -1.65
CA ALA A 24 -14.43 -4.38 -2.96
C ALA A 24 -14.47 -3.19 -3.94
N GLU A 25 -15.60 -2.48 -4.01
CA GLU A 25 -15.76 -1.29 -4.85
C GLU A 25 -14.74 -0.18 -4.51
N GLU A 26 -14.50 0.08 -3.23
CA GLU A 26 -13.51 1.08 -2.82
C GLU A 26 -12.06 0.64 -3.10
N LEU A 27 -11.74 -0.64 -2.94
CA LEU A 27 -10.42 -1.16 -3.29
C LEU A 27 -10.16 -1.05 -4.79
N ASP A 28 -11.14 -1.38 -5.62
CA ASP A 28 -11.04 -1.27 -7.08
C ASP A 28 -10.92 0.20 -7.52
N ARG A 29 -11.56 1.13 -6.79
CA ARG A 29 -11.50 2.58 -7.08
C ARG A 29 -10.17 3.20 -6.69
N GLN A 30 -9.59 2.79 -5.55
CA GLN A 30 -8.48 3.52 -4.91
C GLN A 30 -7.11 2.84 -5.06
N ILE A 31 -7.07 1.53 -5.32
CA ILE A 31 -5.82 0.77 -5.46
C ILE A 31 -5.50 0.55 -6.94
N LEU A 32 -4.46 1.22 -7.40
CA LEU A 32 -4.04 1.25 -8.80
C LEU A 32 -3.42 -0.07 -9.26
N PRO A 33 -3.35 -0.37 -10.58
CA PRO A 33 -2.86 -1.65 -11.08
C PRO A 33 -1.44 -2.03 -10.61
N ASP A 34 -0.59 -1.05 -10.30
CA ASP A 34 0.76 -1.25 -9.74
C ASP A 34 0.79 -1.34 -8.19
N GLY A 35 -0.37 -1.30 -7.55
CA GLY A 35 -0.54 -1.45 -6.09
C GLY A 35 -0.39 -0.18 -5.28
N GLY A 36 -0.09 0.97 -5.89
CA GLY A 36 -0.14 2.23 -5.18
C GLY A 36 -1.55 2.77 -4.99
N HIS A 37 -1.66 3.80 -4.15
CA HIS A 37 -2.94 4.45 -3.85
C HIS A 37 -3.11 5.72 -4.71
N ILE A 38 -4.35 6.07 -5.07
CA ILE A 38 -4.68 7.27 -5.88
C ILE A 38 -4.17 8.60 -5.31
N SER A 39 -3.98 8.69 -3.98
CA SER A 39 -3.37 9.87 -3.32
C SER A 39 -1.87 10.00 -3.58
N ARG A 40 -1.25 8.96 -4.15
CA ARG A 40 0.20 8.85 -4.38
C ARG A 40 1.02 8.88 -3.09
N ASN A 41 0.41 8.75 -1.91
CA ASN A 41 1.11 8.77 -0.62
C ASN A 41 1.54 7.34 -0.19
N PRO A 42 2.85 7.04 -0.05
CA PRO A 42 3.31 5.71 0.38
C PRO A 42 2.82 5.27 1.77
N MET A 43 2.56 6.21 2.68
CA MET A 43 2.01 5.90 4.01
C MET A 43 0.61 5.28 3.91
N THR A 44 -0.21 5.78 2.98
CA THR A 44 -1.57 5.26 2.76
C THR A 44 -1.53 3.78 2.36
N VAL A 45 -0.53 3.36 1.57
CA VAL A 45 -0.34 1.94 1.22
C VAL A 45 -0.05 1.10 2.47
N LEU A 46 0.86 1.58 3.33
CA LEU A 46 1.20 0.90 4.59
C LEU A 46 -0.03 0.79 5.53
N GLU A 47 -0.78 1.88 5.70
CA GLU A 47 -1.95 1.93 6.58
C GLU A 47 -3.08 1.02 6.09
N ILE A 48 -3.38 1.04 4.80
CA ILE A 48 -4.38 0.14 4.22
C ILE A 48 -3.95 -1.32 4.39
N LEU A 49 -2.69 -1.67 4.10
CA LEU A 49 -2.20 -3.03 4.32
C LEU A 49 -2.32 -3.48 5.78
N ALA A 50 -2.07 -2.57 6.74
CA ALA A 50 -2.23 -2.86 8.15
C ALA A 50 -3.68 -3.19 8.55
N ASP A 51 -4.67 -2.69 7.80
CA ASP A 51 -6.07 -3.05 7.98
C ASP A 51 -6.48 -4.30 7.18
N LEU A 52 -6.01 -4.44 5.92
CA LEU A 52 -6.44 -5.51 5.03
C LEU A 52 -5.85 -6.87 5.40
N LEU A 53 -4.61 -6.92 5.91
CA LEU A 53 -3.97 -8.18 6.29
C LEU A 53 -4.68 -8.88 7.47
N PRO A 54 -5.00 -8.20 8.59
CA PRO A 54 -5.80 -8.82 9.63
C PRO A 54 -7.23 -9.14 9.15
N LEU A 55 -7.79 -8.34 8.23
CA LEU A 55 -9.12 -8.60 7.68
C LEU A 55 -9.15 -9.91 6.90
N ARG A 56 -8.15 -10.16 6.05
CA ARG A 56 -7.96 -11.43 5.35
C ARG A 56 -7.93 -12.60 6.33
N GLN A 57 -7.21 -12.45 7.45
CA GLN A 57 -7.17 -13.48 8.50
C GLN A 57 -8.53 -13.66 9.18
N THR A 58 -9.28 -12.58 9.42
CA THR A 58 -10.63 -12.67 9.99
C THR A 58 -11.59 -13.44 9.10
N TYR A 59 -11.57 -13.22 7.78
CA TYR A 59 -12.36 -14.04 6.83
C TYR A 59 -12.03 -15.53 6.99
N ALA A 60 -10.74 -15.88 6.97
CA ALA A 60 -10.29 -17.26 7.13
C ALA A 60 -10.75 -17.88 8.46
N ASN A 61 -10.64 -17.13 9.57
CA ASN A 61 -11.03 -17.60 10.90
C ASN A 61 -12.55 -17.80 11.04
N GLN A 62 -13.36 -17.04 10.30
CA GLN A 62 -14.83 -17.17 10.26
C GLN A 62 -15.31 -18.19 9.21
N ALA A 63 -14.39 -18.89 8.54
CA ALA A 63 -14.68 -19.78 7.41
C ALA A 63 -15.47 -19.10 6.26
N GLU A 64 -15.32 -17.78 6.13
CA GLU A 64 -15.91 -16.99 5.06
C GLU A 64 -14.87 -16.78 3.96
N THR A 65 -15.31 -16.79 2.69
CA THR A 65 -14.40 -16.58 1.57
C THR A 65 -14.10 -15.09 1.41
N PRO A 66 -12.82 -14.65 1.47
CA PRO A 66 -12.49 -13.26 1.21
C PRO A 66 -12.85 -12.86 -0.23
N PRO A 67 -13.33 -11.63 -0.48
CA PRO A 67 -13.61 -11.19 -1.85
C PRO A 67 -12.33 -11.10 -2.67
N ALA A 68 -12.40 -11.42 -3.96
CA ALA A 68 -11.24 -11.40 -4.86
C ALA A 68 -10.52 -10.05 -4.91
N ALA A 69 -11.27 -8.94 -4.84
CA ALA A 69 -10.72 -7.58 -4.79
C ALA A 69 -9.82 -7.36 -3.56
N LEU A 70 -10.14 -7.95 -2.40
CA LEU A 70 -9.30 -7.87 -1.20
C LEU A 70 -7.97 -8.56 -1.40
N ILE A 71 -8.00 -9.80 -1.90
CA ILE A 71 -6.79 -10.59 -2.15
C ILE A 71 -5.93 -9.90 -3.23
N GLY A 72 -6.54 -9.54 -4.35
CA GLY A 72 -5.85 -8.87 -5.44
C GLY A 72 -5.31 -7.47 -5.08
N ALA A 73 -5.93 -6.75 -4.13
CA ALA A 73 -5.36 -5.52 -3.60
C ALA A 73 -4.11 -5.82 -2.76
N ILE A 74 -4.17 -6.75 -1.80
CA ILE A 74 -3.02 -7.13 -0.96
C ILE A 74 -1.84 -7.58 -1.83
N ASP A 75 -2.09 -8.44 -2.82
CA ASP A 75 -1.05 -9.01 -3.69
C ASP A 75 -0.33 -7.95 -4.53
N ARG A 76 -1.01 -6.85 -4.88
CA ARG A 76 -0.40 -5.71 -5.59
C ARG A 76 0.28 -4.73 -4.62
N MET A 77 -0.34 -4.48 -3.47
CA MET A 77 0.13 -3.47 -2.51
C MET A 77 1.41 -3.88 -1.78
N LEU A 78 1.63 -5.18 -1.52
CA LEU A 78 2.86 -5.66 -0.89
C LEU A 78 4.11 -5.34 -1.75
N PRO A 79 4.14 -5.66 -3.07
CA PRO A 79 5.17 -5.19 -3.99
C PRO A 79 5.31 -3.67 -4.05
N ALA A 80 4.20 -2.92 -4.05
CA ALA A 80 4.24 -1.46 -4.02
C ALA A 80 4.90 -0.93 -2.73
N LEU A 81 4.65 -1.54 -1.57
CA LEU A 81 5.31 -1.17 -0.33
C LEU A 81 6.83 -1.43 -0.40
N ARG A 82 7.27 -2.54 -1.03
CA ARG A 82 8.70 -2.79 -1.30
C ARG A 82 9.29 -1.76 -2.26
N PHE A 83 8.53 -1.34 -3.28
CA PHE A 83 8.95 -0.29 -4.22
C PHE A 83 9.28 1.03 -3.49
N PHE A 84 8.49 1.43 -2.49
CA PHE A 84 8.73 2.68 -1.76
C PHE A 84 9.79 2.56 -0.65
N ARG A 85 10.30 1.37 -0.36
CA ARG A 85 11.27 1.13 0.71
C ARG A 85 12.71 1.38 0.23
N HIS A 86 13.43 2.27 0.91
CA HIS A 86 14.87 2.48 0.74
C HIS A 86 15.70 1.30 1.29
N GLN A 87 16.98 1.21 0.91
CA GLN A 87 17.87 0.14 1.37
C GLN A 87 18.09 0.12 2.88
N ASP A 88 18.03 1.29 3.54
CA ASP A 88 18.11 1.41 5.00
C ASP A 88 16.82 0.95 5.72
N GLY A 89 15.79 0.59 4.95
CA GLY A 89 14.51 0.12 5.44
C GLY A 89 13.49 1.21 5.70
N SER A 90 13.85 2.48 5.53
CA SER A 90 12.91 3.60 5.60
C SER A 90 11.98 3.62 4.38
N LEU A 91 10.82 4.28 4.52
CA LEU A 91 9.88 4.47 3.43
C LEU A 91 10.05 5.87 2.83
N ALA A 92 10.00 5.96 1.50
CA ALA A 92 10.08 7.23 0.78
C ALA A 92 8.97 8.20 1.20
N ARG A 93 9.28 9.50 1.22
CA ARG A 93 8.46 10.55 1.86
C ARG A 93 7.79 11.49 0.86
N PHE A 94 7.06 10.92 -0.09
CA PHE A 94 6.30 11.67 -1.08
C PHE A 94 4.87 12.02 -0.64
N ASN A 95 4.33 13.11 -1.20
CA ASN A 95 2.91 13.45 -1.20
C ASN A 95 2.20 13.38 0.17
N GLY A 96 2.71 14.12 1.16
CA GLY A 96 2.09 14.22 2.50
C GLY A 96 2.57 13.18 3.50
N MET A 97 3.61 12.44 3.15
CA MET A 97 4.20 11.42 4.01
C MET A 97 5.14 12.04 5.07
N GLY A 98 5.00 11.58 6.32
CA GLY A 98 5.88 11.94 7.46
C GLY A 98 6.63 10.72 8.02
N ALA A 99 7.48 10.93 9.02
CA ALA A 99 8.34 9.86 9.54
C ALA A 99 7.56 8.57 9.94
N THR A 100 8.06 7.42 9.49
CA THR A 100 7.50 6.10 9.79
C THR A 100 8.39 5.30 10.76
N ILE A 101 7.75 4.40 11.52
CA ILE A 101 8.44 3.47 12.42
C ILE A 101 8.84 2.24 11.60
N HIS A 102 10.15 1.96 11.53
CA HIS A 102 10.72 0.88 10.72
C HIS A 102 10.09 -0.48 11.04
N ASP A 103 9.84 -0.76 12.32
CA ASP A 103 9.24 -2.03 12.77
C ASP A 103 7.84 -2.25 12.21
N ARG A 104 7.05 -1.19 11.98
CA ARG A 104 5.72 -1.33 11.36
C ARG A 104 5.84 -1.80 9.92
N ILE A 105 6.78 -1.25 9.16
CA ILE A 105 7.02 -1.65 7.76
C ILE A 105 7.46 -3.11 7.71
N ALA A 106 8.43 -3.49 8.55
CA ALA A 106 8.93 -4.86 8.63
C ALA A 106 7.82 -5.86 9.01
N SER A 107 6.96 -5.50 9.97
CA SER A 107 5.83 -6.33 10.39
C SER A 107 4.82 -6.56 9.26
N ILE A 108 4.53 -5.56 8.43
CA ILE A 108 3.65 -5.73 7.27
C ILE A 108 4.32 -6.64 6.23
N LEU A 109 5.58 -6.38 5.90
CA LEU A 109 6.32 -7.17 4.91
C LEU A 109 6.59 -8.62 5.35
N HIS A 110 6.46 -8.96 6.64
CA HIS A 110 6.52 -10.35 7.08
C HIS A 110 5.37 -11.21 6.53
N HIS A 111 4.27 -10.58 6.09
CA HIS A 111 3.11 -11.27 5.50
C HIS A 111 3.22 -11.43 3.99
N ASP A 112 4.34 -11.01 3.39
CA ASP A 112 4.63 -11.15 1.98
C ASP A 112 5.38 -12.45 1.70
N ASP A 113 4.63 -13.45 1.24
CA ASP A 113 5.15 -14.78 0.94
C ASP A 113 6.03 -14.80 -0.33
N THR A 114 5.99 -13.75 -1.16
CA THR A 114 6.63 -13.75 -2.48
C THR A 114 8.11 -13.41 -2.44
N ALA A 115 8.58 -12.71 -1.38
CA ALA A 115 9.96 -12.24 -1.18
C ALA A 115 10.64 -11.66 -2.44
N GLY A 116 9.84 -11.18 -3.41
CA GLY A 116 10.31 -10.82 -4.74
C GLY A 116 11.05 -9.50 -4.75
N ALA A 117 11.90 -9.30 -5.76
CA ALA A 117 12.56 -8.02 -5.99
C ALA A 117 11.52 -6.88 -6.08
N PRO A 118 11.82 -5.67 -5.55
CA PRO A 118 10.96 -4.52 -5.73
C PRO A 118 10.74 -4.23 -7.22
N LEU A 119 9.56 -3.73 -7.54
CA LEU A 119 9.29 -3.17 -8.87
C LEU A 119 10.27 -2.03 -9.16
N LEU A 120 10.59 -1.81 -10.44
CA LEU A 120 11.39 -0.65 -10.88
C LEU A 120 10.53 0.50 -11.40
N HIS A 121 9.31 0.19 -11.82
CA HIS A 121 8.40 1.15 -12.42
C HIS A 121 7.02 1.03 -11.75
N ALA A 122 6.43 2.16 -11.38
CA ALA A 122 5.05 2.26 -10.91
C ALA A 122 4.31 3.31 -11.76
N PRO A 123 4.02 3.00 -13.05
CA PRO A 123 3.54 3.99 -14.01
C PRO A 123 2.12 4.51 -13.72
N HIS A 124 1.30 3.74 -12.99
CA HIS A 124 -0.05 4.18 -12.63
C HIS A 124 -0.01 5.11 -11.42
N SER A 125 0.86 4.83 -10.47
CA SER A 125 1.12 5.66 -9.29
C SER A 125 2.04 6.86 -9.60
N GLY A 126 2.72 6.84 -10.74
CA GLY A 126 3.60 7.90 -11.22
C GLY A 126 4.93 7.94 -10.47
N TYR A 127 5.59 6.80 -10.29
CA TYR A 127 6.91 6.74 -9.67
C TYR A 127 7.88 5.86 -10.44
N GLU A 128 9.15 6.24 -10.37
CA GLU A 128 10.28 5.53 -10.95
C GLU A 128 11.29 5.15 -9.87
N ARG A 129 11.84 3.94 -9.96
CA ARG A 129 12.86 3.43 -9.04
C ARG A 129 14.08 2.93 -9.80
N LEU A 130 15.23 3.45 -9.42
CA LEU A 130 16.54 2.96 -9.86
C LEU A 130 17.26 2.35 -8.66
N SER A 131 17.85 1.17 -8.85
CA SER A 131 18.66 0.55 -7.81
C SER A 131 19.90 -0.10 -8.41
N MET A 132 21.07 0.25 -7.88
CA MET A 132 22.35 -0.29 -8.31
C MET A 132 23.30 -0.39 -7.11
N GLY A 133 23.75 -1.61 -6.81
CA GLY A 133 24.55 -1.86 -5.61
C GLY A 133 23.83 -1.42 -4.34
N GLY A 134 24.50 -0.63 -3.50
CA GLY A 134 23.91 -0.05 -2.29
C GLY A 134 23.09 1.21 -2.50
N VAL A 135 22.92 1.68 -3.75
CA VAL A 135 22.23 2.95 -4.06
C VAL A 135 20.80 2.68 -4.56
N THR A 136 19.84 3.42 -4.02
CA THR A 136 18.46 3.46 -4.48
C THR A 136 18.02 4.90 -4.69
N VAL A 137 17.42 5.18 -5.84
CA VAL A 137 16.73 6.44 -6.14
C VAL A 137 15.26 6.12 -6.40
N ILE A 138 14.37 6.90 -5.81
CA ILE A 138 12.93 6.87 -6.09
C ILE A 138 12.53 8.29 -6.50
N ALA A 139 11.83 8.44 -7.61
CA ALA A 139 11.42 9.73 -8.14
C ALA A 139 9.91 9.79 -8.39
N ASP A 140 9.30 10.92 -8.02
CA ASP A 140 7.93 11.30 -8.37
C ASP A 140 7.91 11.79 -9.82
N THR A 141 7.26 11.02 -10.71
CA THR A 141 7.19 11.31 -12.15
C THR A 141 5.76 11.50 -12.64
N GLY A 142 4.79 11.54 -11.72
CA GLY A 142 3.36 11.59 -12.03
C GLY A 142 2.76 12.99 -11.99
N SER A 143 1.58 13.10 -12.58
CA SER A 143 0.72 14.28 -12.43
C SER A 143 0.25 14.45 -10.98
N PRO A 144 -0.13 15.67 -10.55
CA PRO A 144 -0.75 15.88 -9.24
C PRO A 144 -1.91 14.90 -9.00
N PRO A 145 -2.10 14.41 -7.75
CA PRO A 145 -3.20 13.51 -7.44
C PRO A 145 -4.57 14.20 -7.64
N PRO A 146 -5.65 13.42 -7.83
CA PRO A 146 -7.01 13.97 -7.92
C PRO A 146 -7.36 14.86 -6.72
N VAL A 147 -8.12 15.93 -6.99
CA VAL A 147 -8.37 17.00 -6.01
C VAL A 147 -8.98 16.47 -4.71
N ASP A 148 -9.90 15.52 -4.80
CA ASP A 148 -10.60 14.87 -3.68
C ASP A 148 -9.68 14.13 -2.70
N VAL A 149 -8.49 13.71 -3.14
CA VAL A 149 -7.49 13.01 -2.32
C VAL A 149 -6.17 13.78 -2.17
N SER A 150 -6.14 15.05 -2.59
CA SER A 150 -4.91 15.86 -2.67
C SER A 150 -4.62 16.73 -1.42
N ASN A 151 -5.46 16.68 -0.38
CA ASN A 151 -5.37 17.60 0.78
C ASN A 151 -4.01 17.60 1.49
N ALA A 152 -3.31 16.46 1.50
CA ALA A 152 -1.98 16.33 2.07
C ALA A 152 -0.86 16.30 1.01
N ALA A 153 -1.20 16.39 -0.29
CA ALA A 153 -0.23 16.30 -1.36
C ALA A 153 0.74 17.48 -1.32
N HIS A 154 2.01 17.20 -1.60
CA HIS A 154 3.05 18.22 -1.69
C HIS A 154 3.18 18.70 -3.13
N ALA A 155 3.64 19.94 -3.34
CA ALA A 155 4.03 20.44 -4.67
C ALA A 155 5.41 19.89 -5.09
N GLY A 156 5.58 18.56 -5.03
CA GLY A 156 6.85 17.85 -5.21
C GLY A 156 7.09 17.30 -6.62
N CYS A 157 6.58 17.96 -7.66
CA CYS A 157 6.73 17.48 -9.04
C CYS A 157 8.21 17.25 -9.39
N LEU A 158 8.55 16.06 -9.90
CA LEU A 158 9.92 15.63 -10.20
C LEU A 158 10.88 15.56 -8.99
N ALA A 159 10.34 15.58 -7.76
CA ALA A 159 11.15 15.33 -6.58
C ALA A 159 11.67 13.90 -6.60
N PHE A 160 12.86 13.70 -6.02
CA PHE A 160 13.42 12.38 -5.83
C PHE A 160 14.04 12.25 -4.44
N GLU A 161 14.11 11.02 -3.96
CA GLU A 161 14.84 10.63 -2.76
C GLU A 161 15.93 9.64 -3.14
N LEU A 162 17.10 9.79 -2.54
CA LEU A 162 18.26 8.93 -2.74
C LEU A 162 18.69 8.35 -1.40
N SER A 163 18.89 7.04 -1.35
CA SER A 163 19.62 6.38 -0.29
C SER A 163 20.83 5.64 -0.84
N SER A 164 21.91 5.62 -0.06
CA SER A 164 23.14 4.90 -0.37
C SER A 164 23.58 4.18 0.90
N GLY A 165 23.84 2.89 0.80
CA GLY A 165 24.32 2.07 1.91
C GLY A 165 25.61 2.65 2.51
N ARG A 166 25.82 2.41 3.81
CA ARG A 166 27.13 2.67 4.42
C ARG A 166 28.14 1.68 3.84
N GLN A 167 29.16 2.19 3.16
CA GLN A 167 30.37 1.42 2.89
C GLN A 167 31.04 1.13 4.24
N HIS A 168 31.16 -0.15 4.59
CA HIS A 168 32.08 -0.62 5.62
C HIS A 168 33.35 -1.12 4.94
#